data_AF-H2J968-F1
#
_entry.id   AF-H2J968-F1
#
_cell.length_a   1.000
_cell.length_b   1.000
_cell.length_c   1.000
_cell.angle_alpha   90.00
_cell.angle_beta   90.00
_cell.angle_gamma   90.00
#
_symmetry.space_group_name_H-M   'P 1'
#
loop_
_entity.id
_entity.type
_entity.pdbx_description
1 polymer ?
#
loop_
_entity_poly.entity_id
_entity_poly.type
_entity_poly.pdbx_seq_one_letter_code
_entity_poly.pdbx_strand_id
1 'polypeptide(L)'
;MMFDITTPDLTYEWLQEILGITGEDIIDDYILKCHKDLDCFIDRHLDTIKAIDINNIEFAVCHVTSNSNQCAEIKRHGIRNLQKVLAEPSELNLFLDSLGFKFDIQNKRMISEDKVYNIDYESYKNRKEALTFQEEKLKNIARKIYFDHQVNGFFFSRDIFKYGTGIDKRPEFLLTLSSLNSPFDYLGDKWSESRKGYVIKYKAKLSQFEHYTFYHDANDYLDDSQMEWMQLKKWMFSYAIDCSFSNLYSDIYAYMKPVVDILPEQIIEYIPIEEWR
;
A
#
# COMPACT_ATOMS: atom_id res chain seq x y z
N MET A 1 14.72 -8.28 11.72
CA MET A 1 15.46 -7.84 10.52
C MET A 1 14.48 -7.17 9.57
N MET A 2 14.89 -6.13 8.84
CA MET A 2 13.99 -5.38 7.96
C MET A 2 14.25 -5.76 6.50
N PHE A 3 13.23 -6.29 5.82
CA PHE A 3 13.24 -6.47 4.37
C PHE A 3 12.84 -5.15 3.71
N ASP A 4 13.80 -4.51 3.05
CA ASP A 4 13.64 -3.18 2.48
C ASP A 4 14.15 -3.15 1.04
N ILE A 5 13.22 -3.41 0.11
CA ILE A 5 13.49 -3.31 -1.33
C ILE A 5 13.20 -1.93 -1.89
N THR A 6 13.13 -0.91 -1.03
CA THR A 6 12.87 0.43 -1.54
C THR A 6 14.03 0.85 -2.43
N THR A 7 15.31 0.75 -2.01
CA THR A 7 16.49 1.11 -2.84
C THR A 7 17.36 -0.11 -3.15
N PRO A 8 18.15 -0.11 -4.24
CA PRO A 8 19.19 -1.11 -4.49
C PRO A 8 20.17 -1.28 -3.31
N ASP A 9 20.65 -0.17 -2.72
CA ASP A 9 21.66 -0.22 -1.64
C ASP A 9 21.13 -0.91 -0.38
N LEU A 10 19.99 -0.46 0.16
CA LEU A 10 19.34 -1.11 1.31
C LEU A 10 19.03 -2.59 1.04
N THR A 11 18.68 -2.93 -0.20
CA THR A 11 18.42 -4.32 -0.56
C THR A 11 19.69 -5.16 -0.54
N TYR A 12 20.78 -4.61 -1.05
CA TYR A 12 22.08 -5.26 -1.09
C TYR A 12 22.65 -5.46 0.32
N GLU A 13 22.45 -4.50 1.21
CA GLU A 13 22.75 -4.64 2.65
C GLU A 13 21.93 -5.75 3.29
N TRP A 14 20.62 -5.82 2.99
CA TRP A 14 19.77 -6.89 3.48
C TRP A 14 20.23 -8.28 3.02
N LEU A 15 20.61 -8.44 1.74
CA LEU A 15 21.13 -9.71 1.21
C LEU A 15 22.40 -10.16 1.92
N GLN A 16 23.33 -9.24 2.19
CA GLN A 16 24.56 -9.54 2.93
C GLN A 16 24.25 -9.98 4.37
N GLU A 17 23.36 -9.25 5.05
CA GLU A 17 22.98 -9.55 6.44
C GLU A 17 22.24 -10.89 6.57
N ILE A 18 21.21 -11.12 5.75
CA ILE A 18 20.35 -12.31 5.86
C ILE A 18 21.08 -13.60 5.47
N LEU A 19 22.01 -13.53 4.50
CA LEU A 19 22.78 -14.69 4.05
C LEU A 19 24.08 -14.88 4.85
N GLY A 20 24.55 -13.84 5.56
CA GLY A 20 25.84 -13.85 6.26
C GLY A 20 27.03 -13.90 5.30
N ILE A 21 26.91 -13.23 4.15
CA ILE A 21 27.92 -13.21 3.09
C ILE A 21 28.30 -11.77 2.72
N THR A 22 29.43 -11.60 2.06
CA THR A 22 29.87 -10.28 1.58
C THR A 22 29.22 -9.92 0.24
N GLY A 23 29.30 -8.65 -0.14
CA GLY A 23 28.91 -8.23 -1.48
C GLY A 23 29.70 -8.95 -2.60
N GLU A 24 31.00 -9.23 -2.39
CA GLU A 24 31.79 -9.99 -3.36
C GLU A 24 31.22 -11.41 -3.54
N ASP A 25 30.80 -12.06 -2.44
CA ASP A 25 30.16 -13.37 -2.48
C ASP A 25 28.84 -13.35 -3.26
N ILE A 26 28.03 -12.29 -3.11
CA ILE A 26 26.78 -12.13 -3.89
C ILE A 26 27.08 -12.08 -5.38
N ILE A 27 28.08 -11.31 -5.80
CA ILE A 27 28.49 -11.20 -7.20
C ILE A 27 29.02 -12.55 -7.71
N ASP A 28 29.89 -13.20 -6.93
CA ASP A 28 30.46 -14.48 -7.27
C ASP A 28 29.39 -15.57 -7.43
N ASP A 29 28.49 -15.69 -6.47
CA ASP A 29 27.47 -16.73 -6.46
C ASP A 29 26.38 -16.45 -7.51
N TYR A 30 25.81 -15.23 -7.57
CA TYR A 30 24.72 -14.93 -8.50
C TYR A 30 25.21 -14.69 -9.93
N ILE A 31 26.23 -13.85 -10.14
CA ILE A 31 26.66 -13.43 -11.48
C ILE A 31 27.61 -14.46 -12.10
N LEU A 32 28.65 -14.88 -11.38
CA LEU A 32 29.71 -15.70 -11.96
C LEU A 32 29.35 -17.19 -11.99
N LYS A 33 28.85 -17.74 -10.87
CA LYS A 33 28.56 -19.18 -10.74
C LYS A 33 27.17 -19.53 -11.23
N CYS A 34 26.16 -18.72 -10.89
CA CYS A 34 24.79 -18.96 -11.33
C CYS A 34 24.42 -18.26 -12.63
N HIS A 35 25.30 -17.47 -13.24
CA HIS A 35 25.04 -16.82 -14.53
C HIS A 35 23.73 -16.01 -14.56
N LYS A 36 23.41 -15.33 -13.45
CA LYS A 36 22.16 -14.59 -13.22
C LYS A 36 20.89 -15.45 -13.16
N ASP A 37 21.03 -16.75 -12.97
CA ASP A 37 19.92 -17.66 -12.72
C ASP A 37 19.51 -17.61 -11.24
N LEU A 38 18.27 -17.17 -10.99
CA LEU A 38 17.76 -16.99 -9.64
C LEU A 38 17.54 -18.32 -8.92
N ASP A 39 17.04 -19.35 -9.62
CA ASP A 39 16.78 -20.66 -9.01
C ASP A 39 18.10 -21.30 -8.55
N CYS A 40 19.15 -21.20 -9.37
CA CYS A 40 20.50 -21.59 -8.99
C CYS A 40 20.98 -20.87 -7.73
N PHE A 41 20.77 -19.55 -7.63
CA PHE A 41 21.20 -18.78 -6.46
C PHE A 41 20.43 -19.19 -5.20
N ILE A 42 19.12 -19.36 -5.31
CA ILE A 42 18.27 -19.84 -4.21
C ILE A 42 18.70 -21.24 -3.76
N ASP A 43 18.95 -22.15 -4.70
CA ASP A 43 19.40 -23.51 -4.39
C ASP A 43 20.75 -23.51 -3.68
N ARG A 44 21.65 -22.59 -4.07
CA ARG A 44 22.98 -22.43 -3.46
C ARG A 44 22.94 -21.93 -2.02
N HIS A 45 21.93 -21.15 -1.66
CA HIS A 45 21.71 -20.63 -0.31
C HIS A 45 20.53 -21.28 0.42
N LEU A 46 20.05 -22.43 -0.06
CA LEU A 46 18.77 -23.02 0.33
C LEU A 46 18.66 -23.29 1.84
N ASP A 47 19.72 -23.78 2.47
CA ASP A 47 19.71 -24.08 3.91
C ASP A 47 19.55 -22.81 4.75
N THR A 48 20.26 -21.74 4.38
CA THR A 48 20.12 -20.43 5.04
C THR A 48 18.71 -19.88 4.83
N ILE A 49 18.20 -19.93 3.59
CA ILE A 49 16.86 -19.44 3.24
C ILE A 49 15.78 -20.21 4.02
N LYS A 50 15.87 -21.53 4.09
CA LYS A 50 14.95 -22.38 4.86
C LYS A 50 14.93 -21.99 6.34
N ALA A 51 16.09 -21.72 6.93
CA ALA A 51 16.24 -21.39 8.33
C ALA A 51 15.67 -20.01 8.74
N ILE A 52 15.31 -19.15 7.77
CA ILE A 52 14.72 -17.84 8.06
C ILE A 52 13.34 -18.01 8.72
N ASP A 53 13.18 -17.46 9.92
CA ASP A 53 11.86 -17.30 10.54
C ASP A 53 11.21 -16.01 10.03
N ILE A 54 10.23 -16.17 9.14
CA ILE A 54 9.49 -15.07 8.52
C ILE A 54 8.75 -14.20 9.55
N ASN A 55 8.40 -14.72 10.73
CA ASN A 55 7.72 -13.93 11.75
C ASN A 55 8.61 -12.85 12.38
N ASN A 56 9.94 -12.96 12.21
CA ASN A 56 10.94 -12.00 12.66
C ASN A 56 11.35 -10.99 11.58
N ILE A 57 10.78 -11.12 10.38
CA ILE A 57 10.96 -10.18 9.28
C ILE A 57 9.90 -9.08 9.37
N GLU A 58 10.36 -7.84 9.34
CA GLU A 58 9.52 -6.66 9.14
C GLU A 58 9.72 -6.15 7.72
N PHE A 59 8.64 -5.89 6.98
CA PHE A 59 8.69 -5.42 5.60
C PHE A 59 8.56 -3.90 5.58
N ALA A 60 9.50 -3.20 4.93
CA ALA A 60 9.42 -1.77 4.72
C ALA A 60 8.43 -1.44 3.59
N VAL A 61 7.51 -0.52 3.85
CA VAL A 61 6.48 -0.11 2.90
C VAL A 61 6.43 1.42 2.84
N CYS A 62 6.29 1.95 1.62
CA CYS A 62 6.07 3.35 1.36
C CYS A 62 4.59 3.61 1.08
N HIS A 63 3.94 4.40 1.93
CA HIS A 63 2.60 4.93 1.68
C HIS A 63 2.68 6.38 1.24
N VAL A 64 2.08 6.72 0.09
CA VAL A 64 2.07 8.09 -0.42
C VAL A 64 0.76 8.76 -0.03
N THR A 65 0.85 9.97 0.52
CA THR A 65 -0.30 10.75 0.95
C THR A 65 -0.03 12.24 0.86
N SER A 66 -1.01 13.07 1.17
CA SER A 66 -0.85 14.53 1.29
C SER A 66 -1.62 15.05 2.49
N ASN A 67 -1.13 16.12 3.11
CA ASN A 67 -1.74 16.75 4.28
C ASN A 67 -1.31 18.22 4.41
N SER A 68 -1.97 18.98 5.29
CA SER A 68 -1.71 20.42 5.50
C SER A 68 -0.88 20.71 6.75
N ASN A 69 -0.48 19.68 7.51
CA ASN A 69 0.08 19.85 8.86
C ASN A 69 1.38 19.08 9.10
N GLN A 70 2.17 18.82 8.05
CA GLN A 70 3.46 18.13 8.15
C GLN A 70 3.36 16.76 8.85
N CYS A 71 2.32 16.01 8.47
CA CYS A 71 1.97 14.69 8.99
C CYS A 71 1.65 14.68 10.49
N ALA A 72 1.22 15.80 11.10
CA ALA A 72 0.98 15.86 12.54
C ALA A 72 -0.08 14.84 13.02
N GLU A 73 -1.16 14.64 12.25
CA GLU A 73 -2.15 13.61 12.59
C GLU A 73 -1.58 12.20 12.49
N ILE A 74 -0.81 11.92 11.44
CA ILE A 74 -0.19 10.61 11.21
C ILE A 74 0.84 10.31 12.30
N LYS A 75 1.61 11.31 12.75
CA LYS A 75 2.55 11.19 13.88
C LYS A 75 1.85 10.82 15.18
N ARG A 76 0.60 11.29 15.37
CA ARG A 76 -0.16 11.07 16.61
C ARG A 76 -0.96 9.77 16.59
N HIS A 77 -1.53 9.41 15.45
CA HIS A 77 -2.54 8.36 15.33
C HIS A 77 -2.15 7.22 14.38
N GLY A 78 -1.06 7.38 13.65
CA GLY A 78 -0.66 6.43 12.62
C GLY A 78 -1.44 6.61 11.32
N ILE A 79 -1.36 5.62 10.43
CA ILE A 79 -2.12 5.57 9.18
C ILE A 79 -3.34 4.68 9.39
N ARG A 80 -4.53 5.23 9.13
CA ARG A 80 -5.81 4.55 9.34
C ARG A 80 -6.48 4.22 8.02
N ASN A 81 -7.30 3.18 8.03
CA ASN A 81 -8.12 2.82 6.89
C ASN A 81 -9.14 3.94 6.53
N LEU A 82 -9.67 3.92 5.30
CA LEU A 82 -10.55 4.98 4.79
C LEU A 82 -11.83 5.14 5.62
N GLN A 83 -12.38 4.04 6.17
CA GLN A 83 -13.58 4.09 7.00
C GLN A 83 -13.36 4.91 8.26
N LYS A 84 -12.27 4.67 8.99
CA LYS A 84 -11.91 5.46 10.18
C LYS A 84 -11.59 6.90 9.82
N VAL A 85 -10.88 7.12 8.72
CA VAL A 85 -10.58 8.47 8.21
C VAL A 85 -11.86 9.25 7.93
N LEU A 86 -12.90 8.62 7.36
CA LEU A 86 -14.17 9.28 7.06
C LEU A 86 -15.11 9.39 8.28
N ALA A 87 -15.03 8.47 9.25
CA ALA A 87 -15.93 8.41 10.40
C ALA A 87 -15.47 9.29 11.58
N GLU A 88 -14.18 9.54 11.71
CA GLU A 88 -13.58 10.29 12.82
C GLU A 88 -13.09 11.67 12.35
N PRO A 89 -12.85 12.64 13.27
CA PRO A 89 -12.28 13.95 12.94
C PRO A 89 -10.82 13.83 12.44
N SER A 90 -10.66 13.46 11.18
CA SER A 90 -9.41 13.48 10.43
C SER A 90 -9.36 14.69 9.50
N GLU A 91 -8.19 15.02 8.97
CA GLU A 91 -8.06 16.09 7.99
C GLU A 91 -8.99 15.92 6.76
N LEU A 92 -9.11 14.69 6.24
CA LEU A 92 -9.99 14.41 5.09
C LEU A 92 -11.47 14.56 5.46
N ASN A 93 -11.87 14.06 6.63
CA ASN A 93 -13.24 14.21 7.13
C ASN A 93 -13.60 15.69 7.31
N LEU A 94 -12.75 16.46 7.99
CA LEU A 94 -12.98 17.88 8.25
C LEU A 94 -13.02 18.71 6.96
N PHE A 95 -12.15 18.38 5.99
CA PHE A 95 -12.19 18.99 4.67
C PHE A 95 -13.52 18.72 3.97
N LEU A 96 -13.97 17.47 3.93
CA LEU A 96 -15.23 17.08 3.28
C LEU A 96 -16.45 17.70 3.99
N ASP A 97 -16.46 17.72 5.32
CA ASP A 97 -17.53 18.34 6.12
C ASP A 97 -17.64 19.84 5.86
N SER A 98 -16.49 20.54 5.75
CA SER A 98 -16.46 21.97 5.39
C SER A 98 -17.07 22.28 4.02
N LEU A 99 -17.15 21.28 3.14
CA LEU A 99 -17.75 21.36 1.81
C LEU A 99 -19.18 20.78 1.77
N GLY A 100 -19.74 20.44 2.92
CA GLY A 100 -21.10 19.92 3.05
C GLY A 100 -21.24 18.42 2.80
N PHE A 101 -20.14 17.65 2.79
CA PHE A 101 -20.17 16.19 2.67
C PHE A 101 -20.03 15.54 4.05
N LYS A 102 -21.01 14.71 4.42
CA LYS A 102 -20.98 13.92 5.64
C LYS A 102 -21.09 12.44 5.34
N PHE A 103 -20.27 11.63 6.00
CA PHE A 103 -20.26 10.18 5.84
C PHE A 103 -20.73 9.52 7.13
N ASP A 104 -21.81 8.76 7.03
CA ASP A 104 -22.27 7.86 8.07
C ASP A 104 -21.91 6.43 7.65
N ILE A 105 -20.72 5.99 8.07
CA ILE A 105 -20.17 4.70 7.71
C ILE A 105 -20.97 3.55 8.32
N GLN A 106 -21.52 3.73 9.53
CA GLN A 106 -22.32 2.68 10.16
C GLN A 106 -23.63 2.42 9.41
N ASN A 107 -24.33 3.49 9.02
CA ASN A 107 -25.61 3.38 8.31
C ASN A 107 -25.44 3.36 6.79
N LYS A 108 -24.21 3.33 6.28
CA LYS A 108 -23.85 3.31 4.86
C LYS A 108 -24.51 4.44 4.05
N ARG A 109 -24.42 5.67 4.58
CA ARG A 109 -24.99 6.87 3.94
C ARG A 109 -23.91 7.92 3.71
N MET A 110 -24.02 8.61 2.58
CA MET A 110 -23.31 9.85 2.33
C MET A 110 -24.35 10.96 2.16
N ILE A 111 -24.16 12.07 2.84
CA ILE A 111 -25.02 13.24 2.79
C ILE A 111 -24.24 14.35 2.09
N SER A 112 -24.85 14.98 1.10
CA SER A 112 -24.31 16.17 0.45
C SER A 112 -25.46 17.09 0.11
N GLU A 113 -25.36 18.35 0.54
CA GLU A 113 -26.48 19.31 0.51
C GLU A 113 -27.69 18.71 1.27
N ASP A 114 -28.84 18.58 0.61
CA ASP A 114 -30.07 17.97 1.14
C ASP A 114 -30.31 16.54 0.63
N LYS A 115 -29.32 15.94 -0.04
CA LYS A 115 -29.44 14.60 -0.63
C LYS A 115 -28.76 13.56 0.24
N VAL A 116 -29.45 12.44 0.42
CA VAL A 116 -28.92 11.24 1.06
C VAL A 116 -28.66 10.19 -0.01
N TYR A 117 -27.40 9.80 -0.15
CA TYR A 117 -26.94 8.78 -1.05
C TYR A 117 -26.71 7.47 -0.29
N ASN A 118 -27.19 6.37 -0.85
CA ASN A 118 -26.82 5.04 -0.39
C ASN A 118 -25.39 4.74 -0.85
N ILE A 119 -24.53 4.30 0.08
CA ILE A 119 -23.17 3.85 -0.23
C ILE A 119 -22.94 2.40 0.21
N ASP A 120 -24.00 1.59 0.29
CA ASP A 120 -23.88 0.16 0.53
C ASP A 120 -23.44 -0.59 -0.73
N TYR A 121 -22.17 -1.00 -0.77
CA TYR A 121 -21.59 -1.70 -1.93
C TYR A 121 -22.35 -2.97 -2.30
N GLU A 122 -22.82 -3.73 -1.31
CA GLU A 122 -23.54 -4.98 -1.54
C GLU A 122 -24.92 -4.75 -2.17
N SER A 123 -25.54 -3.58 -1.94
CA SER A 123 -26.80 -3.21 -2.58
C SER A 123 -26.66 -2.99 -4.09
N TYR A 124 -25.48 -2.56 -4.54
CA TYR A 124 -25.18 -2.33 -5.96
C TYR A 124 -24.63 -3.59 -6.63
N LYS A 125 -23.73 -4.32 -5.96
CA LYS A 125 -23.05 -5.50 -6.50
C LYS A 125 -24.00 -6.64 -6.86
N ASN A 126 -25.04 -6.85 -6.05
CA ASN A 126 -25.96 -7.98 -6.21
C ASN A 126 -27.21 -7.64 -7.04
N ARG A 127 -27.27 -6.46 -7.65
CA ARG A 127 -28.43 -6.02 -8.42
C ARG A 127 -28.48 -6.74 -9.77
N LYS A 128 -29.66 -7.28 -10.11
CA LYS A 128 -29.89 -7.96 -11.39
C LYS A 128 -30.18 -6.99 -12.54
N GLU A 129 -30.70 -5.82 -12.23
CA GLU A 129 -31.01 -4.75 -13.19
C GLU A 129 -29.76 -3.93 -13.50
N ALA A 130 -29.70 -3.37 -14.71
CA ALA A 130 -28.65 -2.43 -15.08
C ALA A 130 -28.70 -1.17 -14.20
N LEU A 131 -27.54 -0.76 -13.70
CA LEU A 131 -27.40 0.47 -12.92
C LEU A 131 -27.45 1.69 -13.85
N THR A 132 -28.06 2.75 -13.36
CA THR A 132 -27.95 4.07 -13.99
C THR A 132 -26.52 4.59 -13.90
N PHE A 133 -26.19 5.60 -14.71
CA PHE A 133 -24.87 6.24 -14.67
C PHE A 133 -24.49 6.71 -13.26
N GLN A 134 -25.40 7.35 -12.54
CA GLN A 134 -25.16 7.84 -11.18
C GLN A 134 -24.99 6.69 -10.18
N GLU A 135 -25.77 5.61 -10.32
CA GLU A 135 -25.63 4.42 -9.46
C GLU A 135 -24.30 3.69 -9.67
N GLU A 136 -23.76 3.65 -10.89
CA GLU A 136 -22.39 3.14 -11.12
C GLU A 136 -21.33 4.00 -10.43
N LYS A 137 -21.50 5.32 -10.39
CA LYS A 137 -20.60 6.21 -9.64
C LYS A 137 -20.71 5.99 -8.12
N LEU A 138 -21.93 5.86 -7.60
CA LEU A 138 -22.16 5.53 -6.20
C LEU A 138 -21.61 4.16 -5.82
N LYS A 139 -21.74 3.16 -6.70
CA LYS A 139 -21.13 1.84 -6.53
C LYS A 139 -19.61 1.93 -6.45
N ASN A 140 -18.96 2.79 -7.23
CA ASN A 140 -17.50 2.99 -7.14
C ASN A 140 -17.08 3.65 -5.82
N ILE A 141 -17.82 4.66 -5.35
CA ILE A 141 -17.62 5.27 -4.02
C ILE A 141 -17.79 4.20 -2.93
N ALA A 142 -18.90 3.46 -2.97
CA ALA A 142 -19.20 2.38 -2.04
C ALA A 142 -18.11 1.30 -2.04
N ARG A 143 -17.60 0.93 -3.23
CA ARG A 143 -16.49 -0.02 -3.38
C ARG A 143 -15.23 0.49 -2.67
N LYS A 144 -14.84 1.75 -2.86
CA LYS A 144 -13.68 2.33 -2.16
C LYS A 144 -13.88 2.36 -0.65
N ILE A 145 -15.08 2.61 -0.14
CA ILE A 145 -15.34 2.69 1.30
C ILE A 145 -15.45 1.31 1.97
N TYR A 146 -16.01 0.29 1.30
CA TYR A 146 -16.33 -0.99 1.94
C TYR A 146 -15.55 -2.20 1.41
N PHE A 147 -14.90 -2.08 0.26
CA PHE A 147 -14.16 -3.18 -0.37
C PHE A 147 -12.66 -2.87 -0.53
N ASP A 148 -12.31 -1.64 -0.89
CA ASP A 148 -10.94 -1.18 -1.14
C ASP A 148 -10.58 0.00 -0.21
N HIS A 149 -10.68 -0.25 1.09
CA HIS A 149 -10.55 0.77 2.14
C HIS A 149 -9.33 0.60 3.03
N GLN A 150 -8.60 -0.50 2.86
CA GLN A 150 -7.35 -0.78 3.57
C GLN A 150 -6.29 0.29 3.30
N VAL A 151 -5.26 0.33 4.15
CA VAL A 151 -4.04 1.07 3.84
C VAL A 151 -3.30 0.32 2.73
N ASN A 152 -3.00 1.01 1.63
CA ASN A 152 -2.21 0.49 0.52
C ASN A 152 -0.88 1.26 0.44
N GLY A 153 0.16 0.58 -0.05
CA GLY A 153 1.47 1.18 -0.27
C GLY A 153 2.30 0.40 -1.28
N PHE A 154 3.60 0.66 -1.27
CA PHE A 154 4.56 0.08 -2.18
C PHE A 154 5.73 -0.51 -1.40
N PHE A 155 6.12 -1.75 -1.70
CA PHE A 155 7.46 -2.23 -1.34
C PHE A 155 8.51 -1.53 -2.21
N PHE A 156 8.16 -1.30 -3.48
CA PHE A 156 8.97 -0.58 -4.45
C PHE A 156 8.06 0.20 -5.40
N SER A 157 8.46 1.41 -5.75
CA SER A 157 7.86 2.14 -6.87
C SER A 157 8.96 2.73 -7.75
N ARG A 158 8.77 2.61 -9.06
CA ARG A 158 9.71 3.17 -10.04
C ARG A 158 9.61 4.69 -10.09
N ASP A 159 8.38 5.20 -10.05
CA ASP A 159 8.08 6.63 -10.13
C ASP A 159 6.68 6.88 -9.56
N ILE A 160 6.62 7.31 -8.30
CA ILE A 160 5.37 7.57 -7.60
C ILE A 160 4.53 8.67 -8.26
N PHE A 161 5.16 9.59 -9.02
CA PHE A 161 4.48 10.67 -9.73
C PHE A 161 3.76 10.16 -10.99
N LYS A 162 4.09 8.95 -11.45
CA LYS A 162 3.45 8.31 -12.62
C LYS A 162 2.38 7.29 -12.28
N TYR A 163 2.03 7.12 -10.99
CA TYR A 163 0.97 6.21 -10.54
C TYR A 163 -0.45 6.54 -11.06
N GLY A 164 -0.61 7.63 -11.83
CA GLY A 164 -1.77 7.89 -12.68
C GLY A 164 -2.97 8.53 -11.97
N THR A 165 -3.07 8.43 -10.65
CA THR A 165 -4.17 9.03 -9.86
C THR A 165 -3.79 10.31 -9.12
N GLY A 166 -2.50 10.68 -9.13
CA GLY A 166 -1.98 11.88 -8.45
C GLY A 166 -1.98 11.76 -6.93
N ILE A 167 -1.63 10.58 -6.41
CA ILE A 167 -1.58 10.28 -4.96
C ILE A 167 -0.61 11.17 -4.18
N ASP A 168 0.40 11.70 -4.87
CA ASP A 168 1.34 12.70 -4.37
C ASP A 168 0.66 14.03 -4.01
N LYS A 169 -0.49 14.33 -4.64
CA LYS A 169 -1.19 15.62 -4.48
C LYS A 169 -2.47 15.50 -3.67
N ARG A 170 -3.17 14.37 -3.79
CA ARG A 170 -4.49 14.16 -3.17
C ARG A 170 -4.78 12.69 -2.89
N PRO A 171 -5.59 12.37 -1.87
CA PRO A 171 -6.14 11.03 -1.71
C PRO A 171 -6.94 10.59 -2.95
N GLU A 172 -6.72 9.36 -3.43
CA GLU A 172 -7.44 8.78 -4.58
C GLU A 172 -8.97 8.78 -4.36
N PHE A 173 -9.41 8.70 -3.11
CA PHE A 173 -10.83 8.77 -2.76
C PHE A 173 -11.48 10.08 -3.25
N LEU A 174 -10.77 11.22 -3.22
CA LEU A 174 -11.31 12.49 -3.74
C LEU A 174 -11.58 12.43 -5.24
N LEU A 175 -10.75 11.72 -6.02
CA LEU A 175 -10.99 11.51 -7.45
C LEU A 175 -12.26 10.67 -7.67
N THR A 176 -12.43 9.63 -6.86
CA THR A 176 -13.62 8.77 -6.92
C THR A 176 -14.89 9.56 -6.57
N LEU A 177 -14.84 10.36 -5.51
CA LEU A 177 -15.96 11.20 -5.07
C LEU A 177 -16.31 12.29 -6.08
N SER A 178 -15.30 12.93 -6.67
CA SER A 178 -15.48 13.96 -7.71
C SER A 178 -16.28 13.42 -8.90
N SER A 179 -16.08 12.14 -9.26
CA SER A 179 -16.75 11.52 -10.40
C SER A 179 -18.26 11.32 -10.25
N LEU A 180 -18.84 11.58 -9.07
CA LEU A 180 -20.26 11.39 -8.82
C LEU A 180 -21.13 12.35 -9.62
N ASN A 181 -20.83 13.66 -9.58
CA ASN A 181 -21.51 14.69 -10.37
C ASN A 181 -20.53 15.83 -10.68
N SER A 182 -20.71 16.53 -11.81
CA SER A 182 -19.82 17.62 -12.22
C SER A 182 -19.59 18.75 -11.18
N PRO A 183 -20.58 19.12 -10.34
CA PRO A 183 -20.33 20.06 -9.24
C PRO A 183 -19.25 19.62 -8.26
N PHE A 184 -18.82 18.36 -8.25
CA PHE A 184 -17.81 17.83 -7.34
C PHE A 184 -16.42 17.70 -7.98
N ASP A 185 -16.27 18.04 -9.27
CA ASP A 185 -15.00 17.91 -10.01
C ASP A 185 -13.84 18.70 -9.37
N TYR A 186 -14.16 19.74 -8.59
CA TYR A 186 -13.18 20.64 -7.95
C TYR A 186 -12.52 20.07 -6.68
N LEU A 187 -13.01 18.96 -6.10
CA LEU A 187 -12.58 18.51 -4.78
C LEU A 187 -11.07 18.20 -4.71
N GLY A 188 -10.55 17.54 -5.75
CA GLY A 188 -9.13 17.20 -5.83
C GLY A 188 -8.22 18.42 -5.94
N ASP A 189 -8.63 19.42 -6.71
CA ASP A 189 -7.87 20.65 -6.91
C ASP A 189 -7.85 21.49 -5.62
N LYS A 190 -9.01 21.67 -5.00
CA LYS A 190 -9.15 22.42 -3.73
C LYS A 190 -8.34 21.79 -2.59
N TRP A 191 -8.23 20.47 -2.56
CA TRP A 191 -7.33 19.78 -1.64
C TRP A 191 -5.86 20.14 -1.94
N SER A 192 -5.46 20.01 -3.21
CA SER A 192 -4.08 20.17 -3.64
C SER A 192 -3.54 21.61 -3.51
N GLU A 193 -4.41 22.62 -3.45
CA GLU A 193 -4.03 24.04 -3.29
C GLU A 193 -3.31 24.36 -1.98
N SER A 194 -3.52 23.57 -0.94
CA SER A 194 -3.09 23.89 0.44
C SER A 194 -2.47 22.70 1.19
N ARG A 195 -2.34 21.56 0.53
CA ARG A 195 -1.72 20.35 1.08
C ARG A 195 -0.43 20.03 0.32
N LYS A 196 0.52 19.42 1.03
CA LYS A 196 1.78 18.94 0.45
C LYS A 196 1.81 17.41 0.49
N GLY A 197 2.47 16.82 -0.50
CA GLY A 197 2.69 15.38 -0.59
C GLY A 197 3.76 14.90 0.37
N TYR A 198 3.64 13.65 0.79
CA TYR A 198 4.58 12.94 1.64
C TYR A 198 4.64 11.46 1.27
N VAL A 199 5.83 10.87 1.41
CA VAL A 199 6.02 9.43 1.51
C VAL A 199 6.20 9.07 2.98
N ILE A 200 5.31 8.23 3.49
CA ILE A 200 5.37 7.69 4.85
C ILE A 200 5.95 6.29 4.76
N LYS A 201 7.19 6.13 5.23
CA LYS A 201 7.85 4.82 5.27
C LYS A 201 7.54 4.16 6.60
N TYR A 202 6.95 2.98 6.58
CA TYR A 202 6.62 2.21 7.77
C TYR A 202 7.07 0.77 7.64
N LYS A 203 7.09 0.05 8.76
CA LYS A 203 7.38 -1.38 8.81
C LYS A 203 6.17 -2.19 9.27
N ALA A 204 5.95 -3.35 8.67
CA ALA A 204 4.86 -4.23 9.05
C ALA A 204 5.28 -5.71 9.01
N LYS A 205 4.62 -6.53 9.84
CA LYS A 205 4.83 -7.98 9.85
C LYS A 205 3.96 -8.67 8.80
N LEU A 206 4.36 -9.87 8.36
CA LEU A 206 3.58 -10.71 7.43
C LEU A 206 2.09 -10.80 7.83
N SER A 207 1.81 -10.98 9.12
CA SER A 207 0.45 -11.13 9.65
C SER A 207 -0.47 -9.93 9.39
N GLN A 208 0.09 -8.75 9.09
CA GLN A 208 -0.65 -7.51 8.83
C GLN A 208 -1.06 -7.35 7.37
N PHE A 209 -0.42 -8.07 6.44
CA PHE A 209 -0.70 -7.97 5.00
C PHE A 209 -1.84 -8.90 4.58
N GLU A 210 -2.54 -8.52 3.53
CA GLU A 210 -3.42 -9.42 2.79
C GLU A 210 -2.61 -10.45 2.02
N HIS A 211 -3.15 -11.66 1.89
CA HIS A 211 -2.49 -12.76 1.19
C HIS A 211 -2.14 -12.38 -0.26
N TYR A 212 -3.02 -11.63 -0.93
CA TYR A 212 -2.82 -11.19 -2.31
C TYR A 212 -1.71 -10.14 -2.50
N THR A 213 -1.06 -9.72 -1.42
CA THR A 213 0.21 -8.98 -1.48
C THR A 213 1.34 -9.84 -2.03
N PHE A 214 1.34 -11.14 -1.70
CA PHE A 214 2.44 -12.05 -2.02
C PHE A 214 2.00 -13.22 -2.92
N TYR A 215 0.71 -13.54 -2.94
CA TYR A 215 0.16 -14.72 -3.63
C TYR A 215 -0.97 -14.33 -4.59
N HIS A 216 -1.28 -15.19 -5.56
CA HIS A 216 -2.41 -14.95 -6.47
C HIS A 216 -3.75 -15.44 -5.89
N ASP A 217 -3.73 -16.52 -5.10
CA ASP A 217 -4.90 -17.05 -4.44
C ASP A 217 -4.63 -17.45 -2.99
N ALA A 218 -5.73 -17.65 -2.25
CA ALA A 218 -5.67 -17.94 -0.82
C ALA A 218 -5.19 -19.36 -0.51
N ASN A 219 -5.33 -20.33 -1.43
CA ASN A 219 -4.86 -21.69 -1.18
C ASN A 219 -3.34 -21.74 -1.23
N ASP A 220 -2.71 -21.06 -2.19
CA ASP A 220 -1.25 -20.95 -2.27
C ASP A 220 -0.66 -20.35 -0.97
N TYR A 221 -1.31 -19.31 -0.43
CA TYR A 221 -0.92 -18.73 0.86
C TYR A 221 -1.04 -19.74 2.02
N LEU A 222 -2.15 -20.49 2.08
CA LEU A 222 -2.38 -21.47 3.14
C LEU A 222 -1.41 -22.65 3.04
N ASP A 223 -1.16 -23.15 1.83
CA ASP A 223 -0.22 -24.24 1.58
C ASP A 223 1.20 -23.82 1.94
N ASP A 224 1.63 -22.62 1.51
CA ASP A 224 2.96 -22.12 1.83
C ASP A 224 3.13 -21.86 3.34
N SER A 225 2.08 -21.45 4.03
CA SER A 225 2.10 -21.30 5.49
C SER A 225 2.37 -22.61 6.23
N GLN A 226 1.97 -23.75 5.65
CA GLN A 226 2.25 -25.09 6.19
C GLN A 226 3.64 -25.59 5.78
N MET A 227 4.23 -25.02 4.74
CA MET A 227 5.57 -25.33 4.22
C MET A 227 6.61 -24.30 4.66
N GLU A 228 6.44 -23.70 5.84
CA GLU A 228 7.38 -22.74 6.43
C GLU A 228 7.72 -21.55 5.52
N TRP A 229 6.74 -21.10 4.71
CA TRP A 229 6.79 -19.90 3.88
C TRP A 229 7.88 -19.92 2.81
N MET A 230 8.18 -21.09 2.23
CA MET A 230 9.22 -21.22 1.23
C MET A 230 8.96 -20.42 -0.05
N GLN A 231 7.71 -20.34 -0.52
CA GLN A 231 7.37 -19.54 -1.70
C GLN A 231 7.51 -18.04 -1.42
N LEU A 232 7.08 -17.58 -0.23
CA LEU A 232 7.31 -16.19 0.19
C LEU A 232 8.81 -15.88 0.31
N LYS A 233 9.60 -16.79 0.88
CA LYS A 233 11.07 -16.64 0.94
C LYS A 233 11.65 -16.50 -0.46
N LYS A 234 11.27 -17.37 -1.41
CA LYS A 234 11.70 -17.26 -2.82
C LYS A 234 11.27 -15.94 -3.45
N TRP A 235 10.04 -15.49 -3.19
CA TRP A 235 9.54 -14.18 -3.61
C TRP A 235 10.44 -13.05 -3.09
N MET A 236 10.77 -13.07 -1.79
CA MET A 236 11.64 -12.06 -1.17
C MET A 236 13.02 -12.01 -1.81
N PHE A 237 13.67 -13.17 -2.00
CA PHE A 237 14.99 -13.23 -2.63
C PHE A 237 14.96 -12.84 -4.10
N SER A 238 13.90 -13.21 -4.84
CA SER A 238 13.69 -12.80 -6.24
C SER A 238 13.71 -11.28 -6.36
N TYR A 239 12.83 -10.61 -5.60
CA TYR A 239 12.71 -9.16 -5.63
C TYR A 239 13.94 -8.45 -5.04
N ALA A 240 14.59 -9.07 -4.05
CA ALA A 240 15.82 -8.50 -3.50
C ALA A 240 16.98 -8.52 -4.50
N ILE A 241 17.18 -9.64 -5.20
CA ILE A 241 18.19 -9.75 -6.25
C ILE A 241 17.87 -8.76 -7.38
N ASP A 242 16.64 -8.75 -7.88
CA ASP A 242 16.27 -7.82 -8.95
C ASP A 242 16.44 -6.36 -8.53
N CYS A 243 16.06 -5.97 -7.31
CA CYS A 243 16.25 -4.60 -6.83
C CYS A 243 17.73 -4.23 -6.70
N SER A 244 18.55 -5.12 -6.12
CA SER A 244 19.99 -4.92 -5.94
C SER A 244 20.71 -4.66 -7.26
N PHE A 245 20.29 -5.32 -8.34
CA PHE A 245 20.86 -5.14 -9.68
C PHE A 245 20.07 -4.14 -10.54
N SER A 246 19.16 -3.34 -9.96
CA SER A 246 18.34 -2.35 -10.67
C SER A 246 17.51 -2.93 -11.82
N ASN A 247 17.07 -4.18 -11.68
CA ASN A 247 16.24 -4.91 -12.64
C ASN A 247 14.74 -4.84 -12.33
N LEU A 248 14.30 -4.08 -11.32
CA LEU A 248 12.88 -3.86 -11.09
C LEU A 248 12.32 -2.80 -12.06
N TYR A 249 11.36 -3.22 -12.89
CA TYR A 249 10.77 -2.38 -13.94
C TYR A 249 9.35 -1.90 -13.65
N SER A 250 8.68 -2.49 -12.66
CA SER A 250 7.30 -2.19 -12.27
C SER A 250 7.16 -1.95 -10.78
N ASP A 251 6.11 -1.25 -10.39
CA ASP A 251 5.73 -1.08 -9.00
C ASP A 251 5.42 -2.43 -8.34
N ILE A 252 5.75 -2.55 -7.06
CA ILE A 252 5.46 -3.71 -6.22
C ILE A 252 4.56 -3.23 -5.09
N TYR A 253 3.32 -3.66 -5.14
CA TYR A 253 2.27 -3.21 -4.22
C TYR A 253 2.30 -3.96 -2.90
N ALA A 254 1.91 -3.26 -1.85
CA ALA A 254 1.71 -3.79 -0.52
C ALA A 254 0.27 -3.50 -0.08
N TYR A 255 -0.51 -4.55 0.18
CA TYR A 255 -1.91 -4.42 0.60
C TYR A 255 -2.06 -4.87 2.04
N MET A 256 -2.44 -3.95 2.92
CA MET A 256 -2.70 -4.29 4.32
C MET A 256 -4.07 -4.95 4.46
N LYS A 257 -4.26 -5.74 5.53
CA LYS A 257 -5.60 -6.22 5.91
C LYS A 257 -6.53 -5.03 6.19
N PRO A 258 -7.81 -5.06 5.78
CA PRO A 258 -8.74 -3.93 5.94
C PRO A 258 -8.91 -3.40 7.37
N VAL A 259 -8.76 -4.27 8.37
CA VAL A 259 -8.88 -3.91 9.79
C VAL A 259 -7.59 -3.38 10.41
N VAL A 260 -6.47 -3.45 9.70
CA VAL A 260 -5.15 -3.06 10.20
C VAL A 260 -4.92 -1.58 9.97
N ASP A 261 -4.62 -0.88 11.06
CA ASP A 261 -3.98 0.44 11.02
C ASP A 261 -2.47 0.27 11.15
N ILE A 262 -1.72 1.24 10.63
CA ILE A 262 -0.27 1.35 10.87
C ILE A 262 -0.07 2.25 12.08
N LEU A 263 0.43 1.70 13.18
CA LEU A 263 0.61 2.46 14.42
C LEU A 263 1.77 3.47 14.31
N PRO A 264 1.78 4.56 15.09
CA PRO A 264 2.87 5.54 15.09
C PRO A 264 4.27 4.92 15.24
N GLU A 265 4.42 3.93 16.13
CA GLU A 265 5.68 3.22 16.38
C GLU A 265 6.15 2.33 15.21
N GLN A 266 5.27 2.06 14.25
CA GLN A 266 5.62 1.36 13.02
C GLN A 266 6.17 2.30 11.95
N ILE A 267 6.01 3.61 12.11
CA ILE A 267 6.47 4.59 11.13
C ILE A 267 7.96 4.86 11.36
N ILE A 268 8.74 4.71 10.30
CA ILE A 268 10.19 4.91 10.30
C ILE A 268 10.49 6.36 9.92
N GLU A 269 9.87 6.85 8.84
CA GLU A 269 10.20 8.15 8.25
C GLU A 269 8.97 8.85 7.67
N TYR A 270 9.05 10.19 7.67
CA TYR A 270 8.10 11.11 7.03
C TYR A 270 8.87 11.96 6.03
N ILE A 271 8.81 11.59 4.75
CA ILE A 271 9.63 12.19 3.70
C ILE A 271 8.74 13.15 2.91
N PRO A 272 9.04 14.47 2.86
CA PRO A 272 8.38 15.38 1.92
C PRO A 272 8.49 14.84 0.49
N ILE A 273 7.43 14.91 -0.31
CA ILE A 273 7.42 14.31 -1.65
C ILE A 273 8.52 14.87 -2.55
N GLU A 274 8.91 16.14 -2.35
CA GLU A 274 9.99 16.82 -3.05
C GLU A 274 11.39 16.29 -2.73
N GLU A 275 11.54 15.57 -1.62
CA GLU A 275 12.78 14.90 -1.19
C GLU A 275 12.76 13.40 -1.51
N TRP A 276 11.66 12.88 -2.07
CA TRP A 276 11.59 11.50 -2.52
C TRP A 276 12.34 11.30 -3.82
N ARG A 277 13.59 10.84 -3.69
CA ARG A 277 14.48 10.29 -4.72
C ARG A 277 14.62 11.10 -6.00
#